data_AF-A0A699RCC0-F1
#
_entry.id   AF-A0A699RCC0-F1
#
_cell.length_a   1.000
_cell.length_b   1.000
_cell.length_c   1.000
_cell.angle_alpha   90.00
_cell.angle_beta   90.00
_cell.angle_gamma   90.00
#
_symmetry.space_group_name_H-M   'P 1'
#
loop_
_entity.id
_entity.type
_entity.pdbx_description
1 polymer ?
#
loop_
_entity_poly.entity_id
_entity_poly.type
_entity_poly.pdbx_seq_one_letter_code
_entity_poly.pdbx_strand_id
1 'polypeptide(L)'
;TFVLSEVDKFSDGTLHKILEKLDNMVKDFRLFKYNPGMTTRIWSEDDKTRSKEFMEVIEHRLKLRRIFKILKSFVGGRLRDVDYRLIQRTE
;
A
#
# COMPACT_ATOMS: atom_id res chain seq x y z
N THR A 1 -12.73 10.44 -1.60
CA THR A 1 -13.28 10.08 -0.27
C THR A 1 -13.57 8.58 -0.13
N PHE A 2 -14.20 7.93 -1.11
CA PHE A 2 -14.57 6.50 -1.05
C PHE A 2 -13.40 5.49 -1.01
N VAL A 3 -12.32 5.75 -1.76
CA VAL A 3 -11.14 4.87 -1.79
C VAL A 3 -10.40 4.85 -0.44
N LEU A 4 -10.32 6.00 0.23
CA LEU A 4 -9.66 6.12 1.53
C LEU A 4 -10.42 5.38 2.64
N SER A 5 -11.76 5.43 2.63
CA SER A 5 -12.58 4.73 3.63
C SER A 5 -12.48 3.21 3.53
N GLU A 6 -12.23 2.66 2.34
CA GLU A 6 -12.03 1.21 2.17
C GLU A 6 -10.62 0.78 2.62
N VAL A 7 -9.58 1.51 2.21
CA VAL A 7 -8.19 1.23 2.64
C VAL A 7 -8.05 1.30 4.16
N ASP A 8 -8.85 2.14 4.82
CA ASP A 8 -8.84 2.32 6.26
C ASP A 8 -9.24 1.11 7.08
N LYS A 9 -10.04 0.21 6.51
CA LYS A 9 -10.52 -0.99 7.20
C LYS A 9 -9.46 -2.09 7.30
N PHE A 10 -8.43 -2.04 6.46
CA PHE A 10 -7.42 -3.10 6.38
C PHE A 10 -6.23 -2.84 7.32
N SER A 11 -5.67 -3.93 7.85
CA SER A 11 -4.43 -3.88 8.63
C SER A 11 -3.22 -3.59 7.74
N ASP A 12 -2.13 -3.08 8.32
CA ASP A 12 -0.91 -2.77 7.56
C ASP A 12 -0.34 -4.01 6.86
N GLY A 13 -0.38 -5.18 7.52
CA GLY A 13 0.09 -6.44 6.92
C GLY A 13 -0.76 -6.87 5.72
N THR A 14 -2.08 -6.66 5.77
CA THR A 14 -2.96 -6.93 4.64
C THR A 14 -2.69 -5.96 3.48
N LEU A 15 -2.50 -4.67 3.79
CA LEU A 15 -2.19 -3.65 2.78
C LEU A 15 -0.86 -3.93 2.06
N HIS A 16 0.18 -4.38 2.77
CA HIS A 16 1.45 -4.79 2.13
C HIS A 16 1.26 -5.98 1.17
N LYS A 17 0.48 -7.00 1.56
CA LYS A 17 0.17 -8.14 0.69
C LYS A 17 -0.63 -7.72 -0.55
N ILE A 18 -1.52 -6.73 -0.40
CA ILE A 18 -2.28 -6.17 -1.53
C ILE A 18 -1.32 -5.43 -2.47
N LEU A 19 -0.43 -4.58 -1.95
CA LEU A 19 0.60 -3.89 -2.74
C LEU A 19 1.47 -4.88 -3.51
N GLU A 20 2.00 -5.91 -2.85
CA GLU A 20 2.84 -6.93 -3.49
C GLU A 20 2.12 -7.64 -4.63
N LYS A 21 0.83 -7.97 -4.44
CA LYS A 21 0.01 -8.59 -5.48
C LYS A 21 -0.25 -7.63 -6.65
N LEU A 22 -0.60 -6.38 -6.37
CA LEU A 22 -0.84 -5.36 -7.40
C LEU A 22 0.42 -5.07 -8.20
N ASP A 23 1.56 -4.92 -7.53
CA ASP A 23 2.86 -4.70 -8.17
C ASP A 23 3.23 -5.86 -9.11
N ASN A 24 3.09 -7.10 -8.65
CA ASN A 24 3.30 -8.29 -9.49
C ASN A 24 2.33 -8.33 -10.68
N MET A 25 1.05 -8.00 -10.48
CA MET A 25 0.06 -7.98 -11.58
C MET A 25 0.37 -6.88 -12.61
N VAL A 26 0.79 -5.70 -12.18
CA VAL A 26 1.15 -4.57 -13.06
C VAL A 26 2.44 -4.85 -13.82
N LYS A 27 3.44 -5.45 -13.17
CA LYS A 27 4.74 -5.81 -13.79
C LYS A 27 4.62 -6.97 -14.77
N ASP A 28 3.95 -8.04 -14.38
CA ASP A 28 3.88 -9.25 -15.20
C ASP A 28 2.75 -9.20 -16.24
N PHE A 29 1.84 -8.21 -16.16
CA PHE A 29 0.61 -8.13 -16.94
C PHE A 29 -0.25 -9.41 -16.83
N ARG A 30 -0.12 -10.17 -15.73
CA ARG A 30 -0.75 -11.47 -15.52
C ARG A 30 -1.76 -11.42 -14.39
N LEU A 31 -3.04 -11.33 -14.77
CA LEU A 31 -4.18 -11.49 -13.84
C LEU A 31 -4.33 -12.92 -13.32
N PHE A 32 -3.99 -13.90 -14.15
CA PHE A 32 -4.42 -15.28 -13.97
C PHE A 32 -3.84 -15.96 -12.73
N LYS A 33 -2.67 -15.52 -12.24
CA LYS A 33 -1.99 -16.18 -11.11
C LYS A 33 -2.68 -15.89 -9.77
N TYR A 34 -3.41 -14.78 -9.68
CA TYR A 34 -3.94 -14.28 -8.41
C TYR A 34 -5.47 -14.16 -8.38
N ASN A 35 -6.15 -14.26 -9.53
CA ASN A 35 -7.61 -14.32 -9.59
C ASN A 35 -8.10 -15.32 -10.67
N PRO A 36 -8.47 -16.55 -10.29
CA PRO A 36 -8.94 -17.57 -11.23
C PRO A 36 -10.28 -17.23 -11.91
N GLY A 37 -11.03 -16.24 -11.40
CA GLY A 37 -12.25 -15.72 -12.04
C GLY A 37 -11.99 -14.67 -13.12
N MET A 38 -10.76 -14.18 -13.25
CA MET A 38 -10.34 -13.21 -14.28
C MET A 38 -9.36 -13.81 -15.30
N THR A 39 -9.49 -15.11 -15.57
CA THR A 39 -8.57 -15.88 -16.43
C THR A 39 -8.55 -15.45 -17.89
N THR A 40 -9.60 -14.80 -18.38
CA THR A 40 -9.73 -14.37 -19.80
C THR A 40 -9.61 -12.87 -20.01
N ARG A 41 -9.47 -12.06 -18.95
CA ARG A 41 -9.44 -10.60 -19.06
C ARG A 41 -8.01 -10.11 -19.30
N ILE A 42 -7.82 -9.30 -20.34
CA ILE A 42 -6.59 -8.54 -20.61
C ILE A 42 -6.74 -7.16 -19.95
N TRP A 43 -5.72 -6.67 -19.26
CA TRP A 43 -5.76 -5.32 -18.68
C TRP A 43 -5.73 -4.27 -19.78
N SER A 44 -6.69 -3.34 -19.75
CA SER A 44 -6.55 -2.09 -20.50
C SER A 44 -5.51 -1.19 -19.84
N GLU A 45 -5.05 -0.16 -20.57
CA GLU A 45 -4.22 0.88 -19.97
C GLU A 45 -4.93 1.62 -18.81
N ASP A 46 -6.26 1.70 -18.84
CA ASP A 46 -7.06 2.26 -17.74
C ASP A 46 -6.98 1.39 -16.49
N ASP A 47 -7.08 0.05 -16.63
CA ASP A 47 -6.96 -0.87 -15.49
C ASP A 47 -5.56 -0.74 -14.84
N LYS A 48 -4.51 -0.57 -15.67
CA LYS A 48 -3.13 -0.34 -15.23
C LYS A 48 -3.00 0.97 -14.47
N THR A 49 -3.53 2.04 -15.04
CA THR A 49 -3.48 3.39 -14.47
C THR A 49 -4.19 3.42 -13.12
N ARG A 50 -5.43 2.93 -13.03
CA ARG A 50 -6.17 2.88 -11.77
C ARG A 50 -5.48 2.05 -10.69
N SER A 51 -4.81 0.98 -11.08
CA SER A 51 -4.13 0.13 -10.10
C SER A 51 -2.87 0.79 -9.56
N LYS A 52 -2.14 1.54 -10.39
CA LYS A 52 -1.03 2.40 -9.92
C LYS A 52 -1.54 3.47 -8.96
N GLU A 53 -2.63 4.16 -9.31
CA GLU A 53 -3.26 5.15 -8.41
C GLU A 53 -3.69 4.51 -7.08
N PHE A 54 -4.25 3.30 -7.11
CA PHE A 54 -4.65 2.59 -5.89
C PHE A 54 -3.44 2.16 -5.04
N MET A 55 -2.35 1.72 -5.67
CA MET A 55 -1.08 1.44 -4.98
C MET A 55 -0.55 2.69 -4.28
N GLU A 56 -0.52 3.84 -4.95
CA GLU A 56 -0.08 5.12 -4.37
C GLU A 56 -0.91 5.51 -3.13
N VAL A 57 -2.23 5.32 -3.19
CA VAL A 57 -3.12 5.58 -2.05
C VAL A 57 -2.78 4.67 -0.85
N ILE A 58 -2.51 3.38 -1.09
CA ILE A 58 -2.14 2.45 -0.02
C ILE A 58 -0.78 2.81 0.57
N GLU A 59 0.23 3.10 -0.27
CA GLU A 59 1.56 3.51 0.17
C GLU A 59 1.52 4.78 1.04
N HIS A 60 0.79 5.79 0.57
CA HIS A 60 0.59 7.03 1.32
C HIS A 60 -0.08 6.74 2.68
N ARG A 61 -1.08 5.85 2.72
CA ARG A 61 -1.75 5.49 3.97
C ARG A 61 -0.83 4.74 4.94
N LEU A 62 -0.03 3.81 4.45
CA LEU A 62 0.97 3.10 5.26
C LEU A 62 2.02 4.07 5.82
N LYS A 63 2.50 5.02 5.02
CA LYS A 63 3.43 6.07 5.46
C LYS A 63 2.83 6.92 6.58
N LEU A 64 1.59 7.38 6.44
CA LEU A 64 0.90 8.13 7.49
C LEU A 64 0.73 7.31 8.77
N ARG A 65 0.28 6.05 8.68
CA ARG A 65 0.12 5.17 9.85
C ARG A 65 1.45 4.93 10.57
N ARG A 66 2.53 4.78 9.81
CA ARG A 66 3.89 4.65 10.35
C ARG A 66 4.32 5.91 11.10
N ILE A 67 4.11 7.10 10.53
CA ILE A 67 4.42 8.38 11.19
C ILE A 67 3.63 8.50 12.50
N PHE A 68 2.32 8.21 12.50
CA PHE A 68 1.52 8.25 13.72
C PHE A 68 1.99 7.27 14.80
N LYS A 69 2.44 6.07 14.43
CA LYS A 69 3.02 5.10 15.38
C LYS A 69 4.30 5.64 16.02
N ILE A 70 5.18 6.25 15.22
CA ILE A 70 6.41 6.89 15.70
C ILE A 70 6.07 8.03 16.66
N LEU A 71 5.16 8.94 16.27
CA LEU A 71 4.72 10.04 17.13
C LEU A 71 4.11 9.55 18.45
N LYS A 72 3.26 8.51 18.42
CA LYS A 72 2.71 7.90 19.64
C LYS A 72 3.80 7.33 20.54
N SER A 73 4.84 6.70 19.98
CA SER A 73 5.98 6.19 20.77
C SER A 73 6.81 7.30 21.40
N PHE A 74 7.02 8.40 20.68
CA PHE A 74 7.72 9.60 21.14
C PHE A 74 7.00 10.24 22.33
N VAL A 75 5.70 10.56 22.16
CA VAL A 75 4.88 11.14 23.23
C VAL A 75 4.75 10.20 24.44
N GLY A 76 4.70 8.89 24.20
CA GLY A 76 4.59 7.89 25.26
C GLY A 76 5.89 7.55 25.99
N GLY A 77 7.03 8.18 25.65
CA GLY A 77 8.34 7.89 26.25
C GLY A 77 8.88 6.48 25.99
N ARG A 78 8.33 5.76 24.99
CA ARG A 78 8.70 4.37 24.66
C ARG A 78 9.58 4.29 23.41
N LEU A 79 10.51 5.24 23.25
CA LEU A 79 11.50 5.26 22.17
C LEU A 79 12.48 4.08 22.34
N ARG A 80 12.05 2.88 21.98
CA ARG A 80 12.92 1.72 21.80
C ARG A 80 12.99 1.46 20.29
N ASP A 81 14.16 1.71 19.71
CA ASP A 81 14.55 1.45 18.31
C ASP A 81 13.58 1.95 17.24
N VAL A 82 13.33 3.26 17.20
CA VAL A 82 12.82 3.88 15.97
C VAL A 82 13.99 4.01 15.01
N ASP A 83 13.98 3.27 13.90
CA ASP A 83 14.96 3.46 12.82
C ASP A 83 14.67 4.79 12.09
N TYR A 84 15.30 5.85 12.61
CA TYR A 84 15.18 7.23 12.10
C TYR A 84 15.69 7.38 10.65
N ARG A 85 16.41 6.38 10.11
CA ARG A 85 16.84 6.37 8.69
C ARG A 85 15.68 6.36 7.71
N LEU A 86 14.50 5.92 8.15
CA LEU A 86 13.29 5.84 7.34
C LEU A 86 12.43 7.10 7.42
N ILE A 87 12.86 8.11 8.18
CA ILE A 87 12.27 9.46 8.25
C ILE A 87 13.02 10.45 7.34
N GLN A 88 13.98 9.97 6.52
CA GLN A 88 14.70 10.87 5.60
C GLN A 88 13.72 11.62 4.71
N ARG A 89 13.84 12.95 4.76
CA ARG A 89 13.22 13.90 3.84
C ARG A 89 13.53 13.44 2.41
N THR A 90 12.49 13.19 1.63
CA THR A 90 12.55 13.53 0.21
C THR A 90 12.70 15.05 0.16
N GLU A 91 13.91 15.52 -0.10
CA GLU A 91 14.12 16.82 -0.75
C GLU A 91 13.53 16.78 -2.17
#